data_AF-A0A928IQ62-F1
#
_entry.id   AF-A0A928IQ62-F1
#
_cell.length_a   1.000
_cell.length_b   1.000
_cell.length_c   1.000
_cell.angle_alpha   90.00
_cell.angle_beta   90.00
_cell.angle_gamma   90.00
#
_symmetry.space_group_name_H-M   'P 1'
#
loop_
_entity.id
_entity.type
_entity.pdbx_description
1 polymer ?
#
loop_
_entity_poly.entity_id
_entity_poly.type
_entity_poly.pdbx_seq_one_letter_code
_entity_poly.pdbx_strand_id
1 'polypeptide(L)'
;MNKKSLILAISLVLVMTCTIGVTVAYLQDTTDPVTNVFVAADFADLTLEETKPAEYDSNEATNDYLVVPGMGIAKDPKVSFAPEADEDNLVGAYVFVKMDAAGWTTTDNKAFTKGIGNCADALSFSVETYWTFLKMEGDSYIYYKAVAADETINAQKIIANDKVTVSTAITEADLDGVSENLSVITDSSLIFSAYAIQQLGFDSTEAAWTAVYGQSQD
;
A
#
# COMPACT_ATOMS: atom_id res chain seq x y z
N MET A 1 -115.26 -26.03 -36.85
CA MET A 1 -114.10 -26.93 -37.03
C MET A 1 -113.07 -26.68 -35.93
N ASN A 2 -112.76 -27.73 -35.17
CA ASN A 2 -111.49 -28.12 -34.50
C ASN A 2 -110.20 -27.65 -35.25
N LYS A 3 -108.95 -27.51 -34.75
CA LYS A 3 -108.22 -27.73 -33.47
C LYS A 3 -106.73 -27.26 -33.64
N LYS A 4 -106.11 -26.69 -32.57
CA LYS A 4 -104.67 -26.73 -32.13
C LYS A 4 -103.59 -26.02 -33.03
N SER A 5 -102.48 -25.41 -32.58
CA SER A 5 -101.61 -25.49 -31.38
C SER A 5 -100.56 -24.34 -31.34
N LEU A 6 -99.80 -24.22 -30.22
CA LEU A 6 -98.42 -23.68 -30.02
C LEU A 6 -98.21 -22.16 -29.68
N ILE A 7 -97.89 -21.73 -28.42
CA ILE A 7 -96.58 -21.60 -27.68
C ILE A 7 -95.89 -20.20 -27.87
N LEU A 8 -95.82 -19.35 -26.82
CA LEU A 8 -94.62 -18.94 -26.00
C LEU A 8 -93.80 -17.79 -26.68
N ALA A 9 -93.21 -16.75 -26.08
CA ALA A 9 -92.86 -16.36 -24.71
C ALA A 9 -92.42 -14.86 -24.69
N ILE A 10 -92.51 -14.24 -23.50
CA ILE A 10 -91.55 -13.27 -22.91
C ILE A 10 -91.33 -11.91 -23.62
N SER A 11 -91.91 -10.85 -23.05
CA SER A 11 -91.45 -9.46 -23.17
C SER A 11 -90.78 -9.07 -21.86
N LEU A 12 -89.45 -9.04 -21.86
CA LEU A 12 -88.62 -8.65 -20.72
C LEU A 12 -88.44 -7.12 -20.77
N VAL A 13 -89.13 -6.38 -19.91
CA VAL A 13 -88.86 -4.95 -19.69
C VAL A 13 -87.55 -4.83 -18.92
N LEU A 14 -86.49 -4.41 -19.62
CA LEU A 14 -85.18 -4.12 -19.06
C LEU A 14 -85.20 -2.70 -18.47
N VAL A 15 -85.37 -2.58 -17.16
CA VAL A 15 -85.13 -1.33 -16.42
C VAL A 15 -83.64 -1.22 -16.15
N MET A 16 -82.96 -0.36 -16.91
CA MET A 16 -81.56 -0.03 -16.74
C MET A 16 -81.45 1.00 -15.60
N THR A 17 -81.09 0.56 -14.40
CA THR A 17 -80.64 1.47 -13.35
C THR A 17 -79.17 1.78 -13.60
N CYS A 18 -78.88 2.93 -14.19
CA CYS A 18 -77.53 3.48 -14.18
C CYS A 18 -77.17 3.85 -12.73
N THR A 19 -76.56 2.92 -12.00
CA THR A 19 -75.75 3.30 -10.85
C THR A 19 -74.57 4.09 -11.41
N ILE A 20 -74.60 5.41 -11.20
CA ILE A 20 -73.41 6.24 -11.38
C ILE A 20 -72.48 5.90 -10.21
N GLY A 21 -71.83 4.73 -10.30
CA GLY A 21 -70.62 4.47 -9.57
C GLY A 21 -69.53 5.25 -10.29
N VAL A 22 -69.23 6.46 -9.82
CA VAL A 22 -67.94 7.07 -10.17
C VAL A 22 -66.90 6.27 -9.40
N THR A 23 -66.45 5.16 -9.97
CA THR A 23 -65.15 4.59 -9.62
C THR A 23 -64.13 5.66 -9.99
N VAL A 24 -63.69 6.42 -8.99
CA VAL A 24 -62.52 7.28 -9.12
C VAL A 24 -61.33 6.39 -9.44
N ALA A 25 -60.95 6.34 -10.72
CA ALA A 25 -59.67 5.79 -11.14
C ALA A 25 -58.59 6.76 -10.64
N TYR A 26 -58.02 6.48 -9.47
CA TYR A 26 -56.79 7.15 -9.07
C TYR A 26 -55.67 6.61 -9.97
N LEU A 27 -55.04 7.50 -10.75
CA LEU A 27 -53.81 7.17 -11.46
C LEU A 27 -52.72 6.96 -10.40
N GLN A 28 -52.43 5.71 -10.10
CA GLN A 28 -51.37 5.30 -9.20
C GLN A 28 -50.29 4.62 -10.03
N ASP A 29 -49.04 5.01 -9.81
CA ASP A 29 -47.86 4.43 -10.41
C ASP A 29 -46.82 4.24 -9.30
N THR A 30 -46.14 3.10 -9.31
CA THR A 30 -45.14 2.72 -8.31
C THR A 30 -43.99 2.06 -9.04
N THR A 31 -42.78 2.50 -8.75
CA THR A 31 -41.58 1.88 -9.30
C THR A 31 -41.23 0.61 -8.52
N ASP A 32 -40.51 -0.29 -9.18
CA ASP A 32 -39.84 -1.38 -8.48
C ASP A 32 -38.86 -0.83 -7.43
N PRO A 33 -38.66 -1.52 -6.29
CA PRO A 33 -37.71 -1.10 -5.28
C PRO A 33 -36.27 -1.18 -5.81
N VAL A 34 -35.50 -0.12 -5.59
CA VAL A 34 -34.05 -0.10 -5.83
C VAL A 34 -33.35 -0.64 -4.58
N THR A 35 -32.73 -1.81 -4.72
CA THR A 35 -31.98 -2.45 -3.62
C THR A 35 -30.50 -2.09 -3.72
N ASN A 36 -29.97 -1.42 -2.69
CA ASN A 36 -28.54 -1.17 -2.54
C ASN A 36 -27.93 -2.20 -1.59
N VAL A 37 -26.88 -2.90 -2.03
CA VAL A 37 -26.07 -3.80 -1.20
C VAL A 37 -24.77 -3.08 -0.86
N PHE A 38 -24.47 -2.94 0.42
CA PHE A 38 -23.21 -2.39 0.90
C PHE A 38 -22.27 -3.55 1.22
N VAL A 39 -21.08 -3.55 0.63
CA VAL A 39 -20.02 -4.54 0.86
C VAL A 39 -18.88 -3.82 1.58
N ALA A 40 -18.31 -4.45 2.60
CA ALA A 40 -17.13 -3.93 3.28
C ALA A 40 -15.93 -4.03 2.33
N ALA A 41 -15.11 -2.98 2.30
CA ALA A 41 -13.83 -3.01 1.60
C ALA A 41 -12.83 -3.91 2.34
N ASP A 42 -11.95 -4.57 1.59
CA ASP A 42 -10.87 -5.40 2.11
C ASP A 42 -9.47 -4.81 1.82
N PHE A 43 -8.44 -5.29 2.51
CA PHE A 43 -7.09 -4.73 2.46
C PHE A 43 -5.99 -5.80 2.48
N ALA A 44 -5.08 -5.72 1.51
CA ALA A 44 -4.00 -6.68 1.34
C ALA A 44 -2.95 -6.65 2.47
N ASP A 45 -2.21 -7.75 2.60
CA ASP A 45 -1.14 -7.91 3.58
C ASP A 45 0.16 -7.25 3.13
N LEU A 46 0.89 -6.69 4.10
CA LEU A 46 2.19 -6.06 3.89
C LEU A 46 3.30 -6.85 4.58
N THR A 47 4.37 -7.17 3.84
CA THR A 47 5.59 -7.77 4.40
C THR A 47 6.84 -6.97 4.04
N LEU A 48 7.80 -6.94 4.97
CA LEU A 48 9.15 -6.41 4.77
C LEU A 48 10.14 -7.50 5.19
N GLU A 49 10.98 -7.92 4.27
CA GLU A 49 11.96 -8.98 4.47
C GLU A 49 13.36 -8.52 4.10
N GLU A 50 14.35 -9.08 4.78
CA GLU A 50 15.76 -8.90 4.45
C GLU A 50 16.52 -10.19 4.75
N THR A 51 17.46 -10.57 3.88
CA THR A 51 18.29 -11.74 4.08
C THR A 51 19.40 -11.41 5.09
N LYS A 52 19.52 -12.23 6.15
CA LYS A 52 20.68 -12.12 7.05
C LYS A 52 21.98 -12.39 6.27
N PRO A 53 23.06 -11.61 6.48
CA PRO A 53 24.34 -11.87 5.83
C PRO A 53 24.85 -13.28 6.20
N ALA A 54 25.24 -14.07 5.21
CA ALA A 54 25.69 -15.45 5.39
C ALA A 54 27.18 -15.57 5.78
N GLU A 55 27.95 -14.50 5.61
CA GLU A 55 29.40 -14.50 5.75
C GLU A 55 29.79 -13.12 6.29
N TYR A 56 30.62 -13.09 7.35
CA TYR A 56 31.10 -11.88 8.06
C TYR A 56 30.15 -11.27 9.12
N ASP A 57 29.34 -12.08 9.79
CA ASP A 57 28.67 -11.71 11.04
C ASP A 57 29.68 -11.78 12.21
N SER A 58 30.00 -10.64 12.81
CA SER A 58 30.86 -10.59 14.00
C SER A 58 30.10 -10.83 15.31
N ASN A 59 28.75 -10.85 15.30
CA ASN A 59 27.92 -10.99 16.50
C ASN A 59 26.46 -11.34 16.16
N GLU A 60 26.02 -12.58 16.41
CA GLU A 60 24.66 -13.11 16.15
C GLU A 60 23.48 -12.28 16.73
N ALA A 61 23.75 -11.29 17.60
CA ALA A 61 22.76 -10.40 18.22
C ALA A 61 22.58 -9.04 17.49
N THR A 62 23.51 -8.62 16.63
CA THR A 62 23.49 -7.35 15.89
C THR A 62 23.88 -7.62 14.43
N ASN A 63 23.15 -7.07 13.44
CA ASN A 63 23.54 -7.17 12.02
C ASN A 63 24.75 -6.25 11.75
N ASP A 64 25.90 -6.57 12.35
CA ASP A 64 27.14 -5.84 12.18
C ASP A 64 27.82 -6.32 10.90
N TYR A 65 28.14 -5.39 10.00
CA TYR A 65 28.79 -5.69 8.72
C TYR A 65 30.25 -5.27 8.76
N LEU A 66 31.16 -6.17 8.35
CA LEU A 66 32.56 -5.81 8.15
C LEU A 66 32.71 -4.96 6.88
N VAL A 67 33.30 -3.77 7.05
CA VAL A 67 33.69 -2.91 5.93
C VAL A 67 35.05 -3.35 5.41
N VAL A 68 35.06 -4.06 4.28
CA VAL A 68 36.30 -4.47 3.60
C VAL A 68 36.44 -3.64 2.31
N PRO A 69 37.53 -2.86 2.14
CA PRO A 69 37.72 -2.01 0.96
C PRO A 69 37.50 -2.76 -0.35
N GLY A 70 36.65 -2.21 -1.22
CA GLY A 70 36.29 -2.81 -2.51
C GLY A 70 35.33 -4.00 -2.47
N MET A 71 34.99 -4.52 -1.28
CA MET A 71 34.00 -5.59 -1.13
C MET A 71 32.67 -4.98 -0.71
N GLY A 72 31.68 -5.06 -1.59
CA GLY A 72 30.34 -4.58 -1.28
C GLY A 72 29.65 -5.41 -0.19
N ILE A 73 28.77 -4.75 0.56
CA ILE A 73 27.97 -5.34 1.63
C ILE A 73 26.61 -5.71 1.06
N ALA A 74 26.21 -6.98 1.22
CA ALA A 74 24.87 -7.42 0.82
C ALA A 74 23.80 -6.77 1.70
N LYS A 75 22.81 -6.15 1.06
CA LYS A 75 21.73 -5.41 1.72
C LYS A 75 20.49 -5.43 0.82
N ASP A 76 19.55 -6.31 1.10
CA ASP A 76 18.44 -6.66 0.20
C ASP A 76 17.02 -6.48 0.79
N PRO A 77 16.71 -5.36 1.47
CA PRO A 77 15.38 -5.14 2.02
C PRO A 77 14.33 -5.10 0.90
N LYS A 78 13.28 -5.91 1.04
CA LYS A 78 12.23 -6.11 0.03
C LYS A 78 10.85 -5.99 0.65
N VAL A 79 9.96 -5.31 -0.05
CA VAL A 79 8.55 -5.17 0.33
C VAL A 79 7.69 -6.05 -0.56
N SER A 80 6.73 -6.74 0.04
CA SER A 80 5.61 -7.35 -0.69
C SER A 80 4.28 -6.82 -0.16
N PHE A 81 3.33 -6.63 -1.06
CA PHE A 81 1.97 -6.20 -0.76
C PHE A 81 1.01 -6.96 -1.66
N ALA A 82 0.29 -7.92 -1.08
CA ALA A 82 -0.60 -8.82 -1.81
C ALA A 82 -1.71 -9.33 -0.88
N PRO A 83 -2.92 -9.54 -1.41
CA PRO A 83 -4.01 -10.13 -0.63
C PRO A 83 -3.73 -11.59 -0.30
N GLU A 84 -4.37 -12.12 0.75
CA GLU A 84 -4.48 -13.57 0.89
C GLU A 84 -5.31 -14.15 -0.28
N ALA A 85 -5.11 -15.43 -0.56
CA ALA A 85 -5.88 -16.08 -1.61
C ALA A 85 -7.38 -16.03 -1.28
N ASP A 86 -8.20 -15.71 -2.29
CA ASP A 86 -9.67 -15.61 -2.23
C ASP A 86 -10.25 -14.32 -1.58
N GLU A 87 -9.45 -13.27 -1.37
CA GLU A 87 -9.98 -11.94 -1.01
C GLU A 87 -10.56 -11.20 -2.24
N ASP A 88 -11.79 -10.73 -2.10
CA ASP A 88 -12.51 -9.89 -3.08
C ASP A 88 -12.79 -8.50 -2.46
N ASN A 89 -13.01 -7.48 -3.30
CA ASN A 89 -13.32 -6.09 -2.88
C ASN A 89 -12.15 -5.32 -2.24
N LEU A 90 -10.93 -5.62 -2.69
CA LEU A 90 -9.74 -4.85 -2.32
C LEU A 90 -9.86 -3.39 -2.75
N VAL A 91 -9.24 -2.51 -1.96
CA VAL A 91 -9.08 -1.10 -2.30
C VAL A 91 -7.63 -0.77 -2.62
N GLY A 92 -7.44 0.22 -3.50
CA GLY A 92 -6.10 0.73 -3.79
C GLY A 92 -5.44 1.26 -2.52
N ALA A 93 -4.12 1.08 -2.43
CA ALA A 93 -3.32 1.40 -1.25
C ALA A 93 -2.16 2.34 -1.59
N TYR A 94 -1.72 3.11 -0.61
CA TYR A 94 -0.38 3.65 -0.57
C TYR A 94 0.48 2.71 0.26
N VAL A 95 1.56 2.20 -0.33
CA VAL A 95 2.59 1.42 0.36
C VAL A 95 3.79 2.34 0.56
N PHE A 96 4.17 2.55 1.81
CA PHE A 96 5.26 3.42 2.23
C PHE A 96 6.46 2.61 2.70
N VAL A 97 7.64 3.17 2.46
CA VAL A 97 8.91 2.73 3.04
C VAL A 97 9.52 3.91 3.76
N LYS A 98 9.73 3.77 5.07
CA LYS A 98 10.55 4.66 5.88
C LYS A 98 11.95 4.08 5.96
N MET A 99 12.94 4.85 5.51
CA MET A 99 14.35 4.52 5.63
C MET A 99 15.02 5.51 6.57
N ASP A 100 15.40 5.05 7.76
CA ASP A 100 16.28 5.82 8.64
C ASP A 100 17.71 5.67 8.16
N ALA A 101 18.34 6.79 7.81
CA ALA A 101 19.69 6.81 7.25
C ALA A 101 20.53 7.88 7.94
N ALA A 102 20.55 7.85 9.28
CA ALA A 102 21.36 8.76 10.09
C ALA A 102 22.84 8.72 9.65
N GLY A 103 23.46 9.89 9.58
CA GLY A 103 24.85 10.03 9.14
C GLY A 103 25.12 9.72 7.67
N TRP A 104 24.10 9.41 6.87
CA TRP A 104 24.21 9.35 5.41
C TRP A 104 23.90 10.71 4.78
N THR A 105 24.51 10.96 3.64
CA THR A 105 24.31 12.18 2.86
C THR A 105 23.71 11.82 1.50
N THR A 106 22.87 12.69 0.95
CA THR A 106 22.26 12.52 -0.38
C THR A 106 22.16 13.86 -1.10
N THR A 107 22.16 13.82 -2.43
CA THR A 107 22.00 14.99 -3.29
C THR A 107 20.66 15.04 -4.01
N ASP A 108 19.98 13.90 -4.15
CA ASP A 108 18.76 13.73 -4.94
C ASP A 108 17.68 12.90 -4.22
N ASN A 109 17.88 12.62 -2.92
CA ASN A 109 17.03 11.76 -2.09
C ASN A 109 16.95 10.32 -2.60
N LYS A 110 17.90 9.87 -3.44
CA LYS A 110 17.93 8.50 -3.98
C LYS A 110 19.32 7.89 -3.96
N ALA A 111 20.37 8.67 -4.19
CA ALA A 111 21.75 8.26 -4.07
C ALA A 111 22.30 8.69 -2.71
N PHE A 112 22.80 7.75 -1.94
CA PHE A 112 23.29 7.97 -0.59
C PHE A 112 24.78 7.63 -0.50
N THR A 113 25.51 8.49 0.20
CA THR A 113 26.93 8.31 0.48
C THR A 113 27.22 8.52 1.96
N LYS A 114 28.18 7.76 2.48
CA LYS A 114 28.70 7.94 3.84
C LYS A 114 30.22 7.91 3.83
N GLY A 115 30.81 8.87 4.53
CA GLY A 115 32.27 8.95 4.67
C GLY A 115 32.79 8.13 5.84
N ILE A 116 34.03 7.66 5.71
CA ILE A 116 34.80 6.97 6.75
C ILE A 116 36.21 7.55 6.72
N GLY A 117 36.68 8.09 7.85
CA GLY A 117 37.97 8.77 7.93
C GLY A 117 38.05 9.95 6.94
N ASN A 118 39.04 9.94 6.06
CA ASN A 118 39.22 10.95 5.00
C ASN A 118 38.54 10.56 3.66
N CYS A 119 37.93 9.38 3.58
CA CYS A 119 37.22 8.93 2.39
C CYS A 119 35.74 9.36 2.49
N ALA A 120 35.36 10.43 1.77
CA ALA A 120 34.04 11.04 1.86
C ALA A 120 32.89 10.15 1.33
N ASP A 121 33.19 9.28 0.37
CA ASP A 121 32.27 8.37 -0.32
C ASP A 121 32.59 6.89 -0.05
N ALA A 122 33.10 6.61 1.16
CA ALA A 122 33.51 5.29 1.59
C ALA A 122 32.41 4.23 1.39
N LEU A 123 31.17 4.56 1.74
CA LEU A 123 30.00 3.71 1.49
C LEU A 123 29.03 4.43 0.56
N SER A 124 28.39 3.69 -0.35
CA SER A 124 27.36 4.25 -1.21
C SER A 124 26.28 3.24 -1.62
N PHE A 125 25.06 3.72 -1.81
CA PHE A 125 23.97 2.94 -2.41
C PHE A 125 22.98 3.86 -3.11
N SER A 126 22.00 3.26 -3.80
CA SER A 126 20.88 4.00 -4.36
C SER A 126 19.56 3.30 -4.05
N VAL A 127 18.51 4.07 -3.85
CA VAL A 127 17.13 3.58 -3.75
C VAL A 127 16.62 3.25 -5.14
N GLU A 128 15.87 2.17 -5.28
CA GLU A 128 15.28 1.74 -6.55
C GLU A 128 14.40 2.83 -7.19
N THR A 129 14.39 2.87 -8.52
CA THR A 129 13.82 3.99 -9.28
C THR A 129 12.30 4.04 -9.23
N TYR A 130 11.65 2.90 -9.00
CA TYR A 130 10.20 2.77 -8.93
C TYR A 130 9.59 3.19 -7.58
N TRP A 131 10.41 3.53 -6.58
CA TRP A 131 9.95 4.18 -5.34
C TRP A 131 9.87 5.68 -5.53
N THR A 132 8.75 6.31 -5.19
CA THR A 132 8.59 7.77 -5.28
C THR A 132 8.99 8.39 -3.95
N PHE A 133 9.89 9.37 -3.93
CA PHE A 133 10.23 10.10 -2.71
C PHE A 133 9.08 11.03 -2.31
N LEU A 134 8.65 10.95 -1.05
CA LEU A 134 7.60 11.79 -0.50
C LEU A 134 8.19 12.99 0.24
N LYS A 135 8.94 12.72 1.31
CA LYS A 135 9.53 13.75 2.19
C LYS A 135 10.62 13.19 3.08
N MET A 136 11.32 14.10 3.75
CA MET A 136 12.20 13.81 4.88
C MET A 136 11.53 14.15 6.21
N GLU A 137 11.83 13.37 7.24
CA GLU A 137 11.46 13.61 8.64
C GLU A 137 12.69 13.35 9.52
N GLY A 138 13.43 14.41 9.88
CA GLY A 138 14.74 14.24 10.52
C GLY A 138 15.73 13.54 9.57
N ASP A 139 16.34 12.46 10.03
CA ASP A 139 17.25 11.60 9.24
C ASP A 139 16.51 10.46 8.50
N SER A 140 15.18 10.47 8.52
CA SER A 140 14.34 9.50 7.82
C SER A 140 13.93 9.99 6.43
N TYR A 141 13.94 9.10 5.47
CA TYR A 141 13.48 9.32 4.10
C TYR A 141 12.25 8.46 3.85
N ILE A 142 11.16 9.11 3.45
CA ILE A 142 9.88 8.44 3.20
C ILE A 142 9.70 8.29 1.70
N TYR A 143 9.51 7.05 1.26
CA TYR A 143 9.17 6.70 -0.11
C TYR A 143 7.82 6.02 -0.17
N TYR A 144 7.19 6.03 -1.34
CA TYR A 144 5.92 5.36 -1.52
C TYR A 144 5.70 4.82 -2.92
N LYS A 145 4.71 3.93 -3.02
CA LYS A 145 4.04 3.52 -4.25
C LYS A 145 2.52 3.58 -4.06
N ALA A 146 1.83 4.11 -5.06
CA ALA A 146 0.40 3.91 -5.22
C ALA A 146 0.18 2.54 -5.87
N VAL A 147 -0.63 1.69 -5.26
CA VAL A 147 -0.99 0.36 -5.73
C VAL A 147 -2.49 0.36 -6.00
N ALA A 148 -2.91 0.00 -7.21
CA ALA A 148 -4.34 -0.16 -7.50
C ALA A 148 -4.93 -1.39 -6.80
N ALA A 149 -6.27 -1.48 -6.73
CA ALA A 149 -6.96 -2.58 -6.07
C ALA A 149 -6.66 -3.96 -6.68
N ASP A 150 -6.32 -4.00 -7.98
CA ASP A 150 -6.01 -5.20 -8.75
C ASP A 150 -4.50 -5.40 -8.95
N GLU A 151 -3.67 -4.59 -8.29
CA GLU A 151 -2.21 -4.67 -8.37
C GLU A 151 -1.59 -5.24 -7.10
N THR A 152 -0.41 -5.84 -7.26
CA THR A 152 0.38 -6.37 -6.15
C THR A 152 1.83 -5.90 -6.25
N ILE A 153 2.49 -5.81 -5.10
CA ILE A 153 3.94 -5.65 -5.00
C ILE A 153 4.51 -7.02 -4.64
N ASN A 154 5.37 -7.57 -5.50
CA ASN A 154 6.00 -8.87 -5.26
C ASN A 154 7.50 -8.68 -5.03
N ALA A 155 7.92 -8.80 -3.76
CA ALA A 155 9.32 -8.75 -3.32
C ALA A 155 10.14 -7.63 -3.98
N GLN A 156 9.58 -6.42 -4.04
CA GLN A 156 10.25 -5.27 -4.64
C GLN A 156 11.34 -4.76 -3.71
N LYS A 157 12.53 -4.61 -4.27
CA LYS A 157 13.73 -4.15 -3.58
C LYS A 157 13.60 -2.69 -3.20
N ILE A 158 14.18 -2.30 -2.08
CA ILE A 158 14.31 -0.89 -1.69
C ILE A 158 15.67 -0.35 -2.16
N ILE A 159 16.75 -1.12 -1.97
CA ILE A 159 18.10 -0.76 -2.40
C ILE A 159 18.41 -1.38 -3.77
N ALA A 160 18.90 -0.57 -4.69
CA ALA A 160 19.30 -1.01 -6.01
C ALA A 160 20.47 -2.01 -5.94
N ASN A 161 20.39 -3.07 -6.73
CA ASN A 161 21.38 -4.15 -6.78
C ASN A 161 21.59 -4.92 -5.46
N ASP A 162 20.71 -4.77 -4.47
CA ASP A 162 20.79 -5.47 -3.17
C ASP A 162 22.14 -5.27 -2.45
N LYS A 163 22.77 -4.09 -2.59
CA LYS A 163 24.15 -3.90 -2.18
C LYS A 163 24.48 -2.46 -1.79
N VAL A 164 25.22 -2.33 -0.68
CA VAL A 164 26.00 -1.13 -0.36
C VAL A 164 27.41 -1.32 -0.91
N THR A 165 27.87 -0.38 -1.73
CA THR A 165 29.22 -0.39 -2.30
C THR A 165 30.22 0.15 -1.27
N VAL A 166 31.34 -0.54 -1.13
CA VAL A 166 32.48 -0.08 -0.32
C VAL A 166 33.58 0.38 -1.27
N SER A 167 34.04 1.62 -1.09
CA SER A 167 35.09 2.22 -1.91
C SER A 167 36.43 1.51 -1.73
N THR A 168 37.19 1.38 -2.82
CA THR A 168 38.59 0.91 -2.79
C THR A 168 39.56 1.98 -2.30
N ALA A 169 39.10 3.23 -2.17
CA ALA A 169 39.91 4.35 -1.70
C ALA A 169 40.04 4.41 -0.17
N ILE A 170 39.25 3.61 0.56
CA ILE A 170 39.37 3.47 2.02
C ILE A 170 40.72 2.85 2.35
N THR A 171 41.47 3.51 3.23
CA THR A 171 42.77 3.02 3.71
C THR A 171 42.67 2.42 5.11
N GLU A 172 43.68 1.66 5.52
CA GLU A 172 43.79 1.13 6.90
C GLU A 172 43.75 2.27 7.93
N ALA A 173 44.39 3.41 7.65
CA ALA A 173 44.37 4.59 8.52
C ALA A 173 42.96 5.21 8.66
N ASP A 174 42.12 5.12 7.62
CA ASP A 174 40.72 5.59 7.69
C ASP A 174 39.86 4.68 8.58
N LEU A 175 40.19 3.38 8.64
CA LEU A 175 39.50 2.38 9.47
C LEU A 175 40.00 2.36 10.92
N ASP A 176 41.31 2.57 11.15
CA ASP A 176 41.91 2.59 12.48
C ASP A 176 41.32 3.71 13.35
N GLY A 177 41.10 4.90 12.79
CA GLY A 177 40.44 6.01 13.48
C GLY A 177 38.97 5.76 13.87
N VAL A 178 38.36 4.73 13.28
CA VAL A 178 36.96 4.32 13.50
C VAL A 178 36.87 3.21 14.55
N SER A 179 37.88 2.36 14.66
CA SER A 179 37.96 1.30 15.69
C SER A 179 37.97 1.86 17.13
N GLU A 180 38.52 3.06 17.34
CA GLU A 180 38.46 3.77 18.62
C GLU A 180 37.14 4.57 18.81
N ASN A 181 36.41 4.84 17.72
CA ASN A 181 35.11 5.52 17.68
C ASN A 181 34.03 4.60 17.12
N LEU A 182 33.73 3.52 17.84
CA LEU A 182 32.64 2.59 17.51
C LEU A 182 31.31 3.31 17.21
N SER A 183 31.12 4.51 17.78
CA SER A 183 30.02 5.45 17.52
C SER A 183 29.81 5.82 16.05
N VAL A 184 30.85 5.91 15.21
CA VAL A 184 30.73 6.33 13.80
C VAL A 184 30.09 5.24 12.93
N ILE A 185 30.34 3.96 13.23
CA ILE A 185 29.69 2.84 12.55
C ILE A 185 28.29 2.60 13.10
N THR A 186 28.06 2.73 14.42
CA THR A 186 26.70 2.59 14.98
C THR A 186 25.75 3.69 14.49
N ASP A 187 26.24 4.90 14.23
CA ASP A 187 25.46 5.97 13.58
C ASP A 187 25.29 5.73 12.06
N SER A 188 25.63 4.56 11.51
CA SER A 188 25.47 4.19 10.10
C SER A 188 24.30 3.26 9.82
N SER A 189 23.52 2.91 10.85
CA SER A 189 22.41 1.96 10.72
C SER A 189 21.43 2.41 9.63
N LEU A 190 21.24 1.55 8.64
CA LEU A 190 20.13 1.66 7.70
C LEU A 190 18.98 0.81 8.24
N ILE A 191 17.93 1.48 8.72
CA ILE A 191 16.74 0.83 9.27
C ILE A 191 15.58 1.05 8.29
N PHE A 192 14.89 -0.02 7.95
CA PHE A 192 13.76 0.00 7.05
C PHE A 192 12.48 -0.36 7.81
N SER A 193 11.41 0.35 7.51
CA SER A 193 10.07 0.03 7.98
C SER A 193 9.09 0.24 6.83
N ALA A 194 8.10 -0.64 6.71
CA ALA A 194 7.08 -0.55 5.68
C ALA A 194 5.71 -0.28 6.32
N TYR A 195 4.88 0.51 5.66
CA TYR A 195 3.52 0.82 6.09
C TYR A 195 2.58 0.77 4.90
N ALA A 196 1.32 0.43 5.11
CA ALA A 196 0.31 0.47 4.07
C ALA A 196 -0.98 1.07 4.61
N ILE A 197 -1.67 1.83 3.77
CA ILE A 197 -2.98 2.40 4.07
C ILE A 197 -3.78 2.55 2.78
N GLN A 198 -5.10 2.40 2.85
CA GLN A 198 -5.98 2.65 1.71
C GLN A 198 -5.80 4.08 1.15
N GLN A 199 -5.96 4.24 -0.16
CA GLN A 199 -5.94 5.55 -0.82
C GLN A 199 -7.23 6.33 -0.56
N LEU A 200 -8.37 5.62 -0.54
CA LEU A 200 -9.69 6.22 -0.35
C LEU A 200 -9.80 6.86 1.05
N GLY A 201 -10.34 8.08 1.08
CA GLY A 201 -10.51 8.85 2.32
C GLY A 201 -9.36 9.79 2.64
N PHE A 202 -8.35 9.90 1.78
CA PHE A 202 -7.25 10.86 1.92
C PHE A 202 -7.16 11.81 0.73
N ASP A 203 -6.99 13.10 0.99
CA ASP A 203 -6.85 14.14 -0.04
C ASP A 203 -5.43 14.18 -0.66
N SER A 204 -4.46 13.51 -0.03
CA SER A 204 -3.06 13.47 -0.49
C SER A 204 -2.31 12.28 0.10
N THR A 205 -1.19 11.92 -0.52
CA THR A 205 -0.26 10.90 -0.02
C THR A 205 0.38 11.32 1.31
N GLU A 206 0.64 12.61 1.52
CA GLU A 206 1.17 13.15 2.78
C GLU A 206 0.16 13.02 3.93
N ALA A 207 -1.13 13.22 3.66
CA ALA A 207 -2.18 13.01 4.64
C ALA A 207 -2.29 11.53 5.02
N ALA A 208 -2.22 10.63 4.04
CA ALA A 208 -2.20 9.18 4.26
C ALA A 208 -0.98 8.73 5.09
N TRP A 209 0.21 9.24 4.78
CA TRP A 209 1.42 8.98 5.58
C TRP A 209 1.26 9.45 7.03
N THR A 210 0.76 10.67 7.22
CA THR A 210 0.55 11.23 8.57
C THR A 210 -0.42 10.38 9.39
N ALA A 211 -1.47 9.84 8.75
CA ALA A 211 -2.42 8.96 9.40
C ALA A 211 -1.81 7.60 9.78
N VAL A 212 -1.12 6.93 8.86
CA VAL A 212 -0.56 5.59 9.13
C VAL A 212 0.60 5.61 10.12
N TYR A 213 1.48 6.62 10.02
CA TYR A 213 2.64 6.72 10.90
C TYR A 213 2.26 7.31 12.27
N GLY A 214 1.38 8.32 12.30
CA GLY A 214 0.95 8.96 13.54
C GLY A 214 0.22 8.03 14.50
N GLN A 215 -0.53 7.05 13.99
CA GLN A 215 -1.20 6.03 14.80
C GLN A 215 -0.23 4.98 15.36
N SER A 216 1.01 4.88 14.84
CA SER A 216 1.99 3.88 15.29
C SER A 216 2.83 4.32 16.51
N GLN A 217 2.62 5.54 17.00
CA GLN A 217 3.37 6.15 18.12
C GLN A 217 2.58 6.22 19.43
N ASP A 218 1.30 5.80 19.43
CA ASP A 218 0.39 5.73 20.59
C ASP A 218 0.23 4.28 21.09
#